data_AF-A0A0N0D2G1-F1
#
_entry.id   AF-A0A0N0D2G1-F1
#
_cell.length_a   1.000
_cell.length_b   1.000
_cell.length_c   1.000
_cell.angle_alpha   90.00
_cell.angle_beta   90.00
_cell.angle_gamma   90.00
#
_symmetry.space_group_name_H-M   'P 1'
#
loop_
_entity.id
_entity.type
_entity.pdbx_description
1 polymer ?
#
loop_
_entity_poly.entity_id
_entity_poly.type
_entity_poly.pdbx_seq_one_letter_code
_entity_poly.pdbx_strand_id
1 'polypeptide(L)'
;MHPTDKFRQFELAYHGVVIAGIAVSSTFLKDFINTYTFNTFNTYFIVLMVAVISIFIFEKFLLSVILEISYVKKRIWGNMYMEGTWIDCTFDAKNKNVFMVNILTVVHKKQMLIVFGENFNSKGESIATFELQPYRYNNNGFNYWFEWIIRTGDSERQRGFGACDFGAIKNNNKYPNEHKGHFRALDQKKHFSYEGKKLIKTDVQKLNQEPSKKEFLCEYIKKFAGKNGFEIDHNIESYFLSNTDV
;
A
#
# COMPACT_ATOMS: atom_id res chain seq x y z
N MET A 1 -15.39 7.25 -7.04
CA MET A 1 -15.56 7.57 -5.61
C MET A 1 -14.19 7.46 -4.97
N HIS A 2 -13.66 8.53 -4.40
CA HIS A 2 -12.29 8.59 -3.92
C HIS A 2 -12.14 7.72 -2.65
N PRO A 3 -10.97 7.11 -2.36
CA PRO A 3 -10.75 6.35 -1.13
C PRO A 3 -11.11 7.12 0.15
N THR A 4 -10.93 8.45 0.11
CA THR A 4 -11.33 9.37 1.20
C THR A 4 -12.83 9.42 1.43
N ASP A 5 -13.67 9.20 0.40
CA ASP A 5 -15.12 9.28 0.53
C ASP A 5 -15.68 8.08 1.30
N LYS A 6 -15.19 6.86 1.02
CA LYS A 6 -15.58 5.66 1.77
C LYS A 6 -15.08 5.71 3.21
N PHE A 7 -13.87 6.22 3.41
CA PHE A 7 -13.33 6.41 4.75
C PHE A 7 -14.17 7.42 5.55
N ARG A 8 -14.55 8.54 4.93
CA ARG A 8 -15.43 9.54 5.55
C ARG A 8 -16.81 8.98 5.88
N GLN A 9 -17.38 8.13 5.02
CA GLN A 9 -18.65 7.43 5.32
C GLN A 9 -18.52 6.50 6.52
N PHE A 10 -17.40 5.77 6.62
CA PHE A 10 -17.10 4.94 7.78
C PHE A 10 -16.94 5.78 9.05
N GLU A 11 -16.20 6.89 9.00
CA GLU A 11 -16.05 7.82 10.13
C GLU A 11 -17.42 8.37 10.58
N LEU A 12 -18.27 8.80 9.65
CA LEU A 12 -19.62 9.29 9.97
C LEU A 12 -20.49 8.21 10.62
N ALA A 13 -20.46 6.98 10.09
CA ALA A 13 -21.19 5.85 10.68
C ALA A 13 -20.67 5.51 12.09
N TYR A 14 -19.34 5.53 12.27
CA TYR A 14 -18.68 5.30 13.54
C TYR A 14 -19.04 6.38 14.57
N HIS A 15 -18.96 7.66 14.22
CA HIS A 15 -19.41 8.76 15.08
C HIS A 15 -20.89 8.62 15.44
N GLY A 16 -21.74 8.20 14.50
CA GLY A 16 -23.15 7.90 14.78
C GLY A 16 -23.34 6.83 15.85
N VAL A 17 -22.56 5.75 15.81
CA VAL A 17 -22.56 4.70 16.84
C VAL A 17 -22.06 5.22 18.18
N VAL A 18 -20.99 6.02 18.19
CA VAL A 18 -20.47 6.65 19.41
C VAL A 18 -21.52 7.54 20.04
N ILE A 19 -22.15 8.44 19.28
CA ILE A 19 -23.21 9.35 19.77
C ILE A 19 -24.40 8.54 20.33
N ALA A 20 -24.83 7.48 19.64
CA ALA A 20 -25.89 6.60 20.14
C ALA A 20 -25.49 5.93 21.46
N GLY A 21 -24.24 5.47 21.58
CA GLY A 21 -23.70 4.92 22.83
C GLY A 21 -23.66 5.93 23.98
N ILE A 22 -23.34 7.20 23.69
CA ILE A 22 -23.40 8.29 24.67
C ILE A 22 -24.84 8.51 25.13
N ALA A 23 -25.79 8.58 24.19
CA ALA A 23 -27.19 8.79 24.51
C ALA A 23 -27.73 7.69 25.44
N VAL A 24 -27.44 6.42 25.15
CA VAL A 24 -27.80 5.29 26.02
C VAL A 24 -27.06 5.34 27.35
N SER A 25 -25.76 5.64 27.37
CA SER A 25 -25.01 5.71 28.64
C SER A 25 -25.49 6.87 29.53
N SER A 26 -25.96 7.96 28.92
CA SER A 26 -26.48 9.12 29.65
C SER A 26 -27.77 8.81 30.41
N THR A 27 -28.59 7.85 29.94
CA THR A 27 -29.79 7.42 30.68
C THR A 27 -29.39 6.64 31.94
N PHE A 28 -28.42 5.72 31.84
CA PHE A 28 -27.89 5.00 33.01
C PHE A 28 -27.20 5.92 34.01
N LEU A 29 -26.46 6.92 33.52
CA LEU A 29 -25.78 7.90 34.35
C LEU A 29 -26.78 8.76 35.14
N LYS A 30 -27.88 9.16 34.50
CA LYS A 30 -28.98 9.88 35.14
C LYS A 30 -29.57 9.07 36.30
N ASP A 31 -29.80 7.77 36.09
CA ASP A 31 -30.35 6.89 37.12
C ASP A 31 -29.36 6.67 38.28
N PHE A 32 -28.07 6.51 37.97
CA PHE A 32 -27.02 6.39 38.98
C PHE A 32 -26.87 7.66 39.84
N ILE A 33 -26.87 8.84 39.23
CA ILE A 33 -26.73 10.11 39.96
C ILE A 33 -27.97 10.43 40.80
N ASN A 34 -29.18 10.13 40.29
CA ASN A 34 -30.41 10.27 41.08
C ASN A 34 -30.40 9.42 42.37
N THR A 35 -29.58 8.37 42.40
CA THR A 35 -29.44 7.47 43.56
C THR A 35 -28.47 8.01 44.63
N TYR A 36 -27.55 8.92 44.28
CA TYR A 36 -26.52 9.43 45.19
C TYR A 36 -26.58 10.95 45.35
N THR A 37 -27.05 11.42 46.50
CA THR A 37 -27.14 12.84 46.87
C THR A 37 -25.76 13.45 47.14
N PHE A 38 -25.09 13.90 46.08
CA PHE A 38 -23.98 14.84 46.18
C PHE A 38 -24.38 16.20 45.62
N ASN A 39 -23.64 17.24 46.00
CA ASN A 39 -23.83 18.64 45.59
C ASN A 39 -23.98 18.72 44.06
N THR A 40 -25.23 18.76 43.61
CA THR A 40 -25.68 18.08 42.39
C THR A 40 -24.99 18.62 41.15
N PHE A 41 -24.87 19.95 41.04
CA PHE A 41 -24.36 20.61 39.84
C PHE A 41 -22.88 20.29 39.55
N ASN A 42 -21.99 20.37 40.55
CA ASN A 42 -20.56 20.13 40.35
C ASN A 42 -20.29 18.66 40.03
N THR A 43 -21.03 17.73 40.65
CA THR A 43 -20.95 16.31 40.33
C THR A 43 -21.45 16.03 38.90
N TYR A 44 -22.57 16.63 38.47
CA TYR A 44 -23.04 16.53 37.07
C TYR A 44 -21.97 17.02 36.08
N PHE A 45 -21.36 18.16 36.36
CA PHE A 45 -20.36 18.75 35.47
C PHE A 45 -19.09 17.91 35.37
N ILE A 46 -18.57 17.41 36.50
CA ILE A 46 -17.36 16.57 36.54
C ILE A 46 -17.61 15.23 35.83
N VAL A 47 -18.75 14.59 36.09
CA VAL A 47 -19.08 13.30 35.46
C VAL A 47 -19.27 13.47 33.95
N LEU A 48 -19.93 14.55 33.51
CA LEU A 48 -20.06 14.86 32.08
C LEU A 48 -18.69 15.10 31.43
N MET A 49 -17.82 15.89 32.07
CA MET A 49 -16.46 16.16 31.60
C MET A 49 -15.62 14.88 31.48
N VAL A 50 -15.64 14.03 32.51
CA VAL A 50 -14.92 12.74 32.50
C VAL A 50 -15.48 11.82 31.42
N ALA A 51 -16.80 11.78 31.24
CA ALA A 51 -17.43 11.01 30.16
C ALA A 51 -16.96 11.51 28.79
N VAL A 52 -17.05 12.82 28.52
CA VAL A 52 -16.62 13.43 27.24
C VAL A 52 -15.14 13.16 26.96
N ILE A 53 -14.25 13.37 27.94
CA ILE A 53 -12.81 13.10 27.78
C ILE A 53 -12.55 11.61 27.52
N SER A 54 -13.21 10.74 28.28
CA SER A 54 -13.07 9.29 28.11
C SER A 54 -13.53 8.86 26.73
N ILE A 55 -14.62 9.42 26.21
CA ILE A 55 -15.10 9.18 24.85
C ILE A 55 -14.05 9.63 23.83
N PHE A 56 -13.51 10.84 23.92
CA PHE A 56 -12.51 11.32 22.96
C PHE A 56 -11.24 10.45 22.94
N ILE A 57 -10.78 10.00 24.12
CA ILE A 57 -9.62 9.11 24.23
C ILE A 57 -9.95 7.74 23.65
N PHE A 58 -11.08 7.16 24.05
CA PHE A 58 -11.52 5.83 23.60
C PHE A 58 -11.81 5.82 22.10
N GLU A 59 -12.33 6.92 21.57
CA GLU A 59 -12.63 7.11 20.15
C GLU A 59 -11.36 7.09 19.30
N LYS A 60 -10.36 7.90 19.68
CA LYS A 60 -9.07 7.94 18.99
C LYS A 60 -8.33 6.61 19.09
N PHE A 61 -8.40 5.97 20.27
CA PHE A 61 -7.76 4.68 20.49
C PHE A 61 -8.43 3.57 19.69
N LEU A 62 -9.76 3.44 19.76
CA LEU A 62 -10.50 2.43 19.01
C LEU A 62 -10.34 2.60 17.51
N LEU A 63 -10.45 3.82 16.99
CA LEU A 63 -10.29 4.05 15.56
C LEU A 63 -8.87 3.64 15.11
N SER A 64 -7.84 3.96 15.90
CA SER A 64 -6.46 3.51 15.64
C SER A 64 -6.36 1.99 15.60
N VAL A 65 -6.89 1.29 16.61
CA VAL A 65 -6.80 -0.18 16.72
C VAL A 65 -7.61 -0.86 15.60
N ILE A 66 -8.84 -0.41 15.37
CA ILE A 66 -9.74 -0.95 14.35
C ILE A 66 -9.13 -0.78 12.96
N LEU A 67 -8.51 0.37 12.69
CA LEU A 67 -7.86 0.62 11.41
C LEU A 67 -6.58 -0.19 11.22
N GLU A 68 -5.93 -0.75 12.24
CA GLU A 68 -4.81 -1.68 12.04
C GLU A 68 -5.26 -3.06 11.55
N ILE A 69 -6.54 -3.42 11.77
CA ILE A 69 -7.08 -4.72 11.39
C ILE A 69 -7.27 -4.79 9.87
N SER A 70 -6.47 -5.64 9.21
CA SER A 70 -6.52 -5.84 7.75
C SER A 70 -7.91 -6.20 7.22
N TYR A 71 -8.71 -6.95 8.00
CA TYR A 71 -10.08 -7.31 7.63
C TYR A 71 -11.00 -6.08 7.55
N VAL A 72 -10.86 -5.15 8.50
CA VAL A 72 -11.67 -3.93 8.54
C VAL A 72 -11.28 -3.01 7.39
N LYS A 73 -9.97 -2.78 7.18
CA LYS A 73 -9.45 -2.05 6.03
C LYS A 73 -9.98 -2.59 4.70
N LYS A 74 -9.98 -3.92 4.54
CA LYS A 74 -10.56 -4.61 3.37
C LYS A 74 -12.04 -4.31 3.19
N ARG A 75 -12.85 -4.34 4.26
CA ARG A 75 -14.27 -3.98 4.16
C ARG A 75 -14.50 -2.51 3.78
N ILE A 76 -13.72 -1.59 4.35
CA ILE A 76 -13.86 -0.14 4.09
C ILE A 76 -13.45 0.16 2.64
N TRP A 77 -12.27 -0.29 2.20
CA TRP A 77 -11.75 0.08 0.88
C TRP A 77 -12.29 -0.82 -0.24
N GLY A 78 -12.66 -2.06 0.05
CA GLY A 78 -13.23 -3.00 -0.91
C GLY A 78 -12.31 -3.19 -2.12
N ASN A 79 -12.83 -2.92 -3.32
CA ASN A 79 -12.07 -2.97 -4.57
C ASN A 79 -10.87 -1.99 -4.66
N MET A 80 -10.75 -1.03 -3.74
CA MET A 80 -9.59 -0.13 -3.66
C MET A 80 -8.51 -0.63 -2.67
N TYR A 81 -8.68 -1.82 -2.06
CA TYR A 81 -7.74 -2.37 -1.10
C TYR A 81 -6.47 -2.91 -1.79
N MET A 82 -5.42 -2.10 -1.85
CA MET A 82 -4.14 -2.44 -2.50
C MET A 82 -3.07 -2.94 -1.54
N GLU A 83 -3.26 -2.84 -0.22
CA GLU A 83 -2.20 -3.18 0.76
C GLU A 83 -1.72 -4.62 0.67
N GLY A 84 -0.42 -4.82 0.87
CA GLY A 84 0.23 -6.12 0.89
C GLY A 84 1.52 -6.13 0.06
N THR A 85 2.08 -7.33 -0.10
CA THR A 85 3.28 -7.57 -0.92
C THR A 85 2.87 -8.01 -2.32
N TRP A 86 3.53 -7.45 -3.32
CA TRP A 86 3.31 -7.66 -4.73
C TRP A 86 4.62 -8.02 -5.41
N ILE A 87 4.51 -8.71 -6.54
CA ILE A 87 5.62 -9.02 -7.44
C ILE A 87 5.25 -8.56 -8.85
N ASP A 88 6.17 -7.91 -9.54
CA ASP A 88 6.01 -7.56 -10.95
C ASP A 88 7.28 -7.81 -11.77
N CYS A 89 7.11 -7.86 -13.08
CA CYS A 89 8.20 -7.85 -14.05
C CYS A 89 8.19 -6.53 -14.81
N THR A 90 9.34 -5.88 -14.92
CA THR A 90 9.53 -4.71 -15.79
C THR A 90 10.06 -5.14 -17.15
N PHE A 91 9.47 -4.60 -18.21
CA PHE A 91 9.75 -4.97 -19.60
C PHE A 91 9.64 -3.78 -20.56
N ASP A 92 10.29 -3.92 -21.71
CA ASP A 92 10.15 -3.05 -22.87
C ASP A 92 9.27 -3.75 -23.89
N ALA A 93 8.03 -3.28 -24.01
CA ALA A 93 7.06 -3.84 -24.93
C ALA A 93 7.47 -3.73 -26.41
N LYS A 94 8.28 -2.71 -26.76
CA LYS A 94 8.72 -2.48 -28.14
C LYS A 94 9.79 -3.49 -28.54
N ASN A 95 10.77 -3.71 -27.67
CA ASN A 95 11.89 -4.62 -27.91
C ASN A 95 11.61 -6.05 -27.44
N LYS A 96 10.46 -6.30 -26.80
CA LYS A 96 10.06 -7.61 -26.25
C LYS A 96 11.07 -8.18 -25.25
N ASN A 97 11.63 -7.32 -24.40
CA ASN A 97 12.62 -7.71 -23.40
C ASN A 97 12.09 -7.51 -21.99
N VAL A 98 12.34 -8.47 -21.10
CA VAL A 98 12.13 -8.37 -19.65
C VAL A 98 13.47 -8.08 -18.98
N PHE A 99 13.50 -7.07 -18.12
CA PHE A 99 14.74 -6.60 -17.50
C PHE A 99 14.89 -7.10 -16.07
N MET A 100 13.86 -6.91 -15.26
CA MET A 100 13.93 -7.14 -13.82
C MET A 100 12.60 -7.64 -13.25
N VAL A 101 12.72 -8.25 -12.08
CA VAL A 101 11.62 -8.54 -11.18
C VAL A 101 11.66 -7.56 -10.03
N ASN A 102 10.51 -7.04 -9.63
CA ASN A 102 10.41 -6.14 -8.49
C ASN A 102 9.51 -6.75 -7.42
N ILE A 103 9.90 -6.56 -6.17
CA ILE A 103 9.05 -6.82 -5.01
C ILE A 103 8.66 -5.48 -4.43
N LEU A 104 7.36 -5.20 -4.38
CA LEU A 104 6.84 -3.98 -3.77
C LEU A 104 5.89 -4.28 -2.62
N THR A 105 5.91 -3.42 -1.63
CA THR A 105 5.05 -3.47 -0.46
C THR A 105 4.23 -2.19 -0.40
N VAL A 106 2.91 -2.36 -0.33
CA VAL A 106 1.93 -1.27 -0.24
C VAL A 106 1.37 -1.25 1.17
N VAL A 107 1.49 -0.12 1.87
CA VAL A 107 0.94 0.07 3.22
C VAL A 107 0.26 1.42 3.34
N HIS A 108 -0.85 1.51 4.10
CA HIS A 108 -1.37 2.80 4.54
C HIS A 108 -0.81 3.14 5.91
N LYS A 109 -0.17 4.32 6.01
CA LYS A 109 0.31 4.87 7.27
C LYS A 109 -0.16 6.31 7.38
N LYS A 110 -0.81 6.67 8.49
CA LYS A 110 -1.34 8.02 8.74
C LYS A 110 -2.15 8.58 7.55
N GLN A 111 -3.06 7.79 7.01
CA GLN A 111 -3.91 8.13 5.84
C GLN A 111 -3.18 8.33 4.51
N MET A 112 -1.87 8.08 4.44
CA MET A 112 -1.09 8.12 3.20
C MET A 112 -0.75 6.71 2.71
N LEU A 113 -0.78 6.52 1.40
CA LEU A 113 -0.30 5.32 0.74
C LEU A 113 1.23 5.41 0.61
N ILE A 114 1.94 4.46 1.22
CA ILE A 114 3.38 4.32 1.07
C ILE A 114 3.63 3.07 0.24
N VAL A 115 4.43 3.22 -0.81
CA VAL A 115 4.83 2.10 -1.68
C VAL A 115 6.34 2.08 -1.78
N PHE A 116 6.95 0.98 -1.38
CA PHE A 116 8.39 0.82 -1.40
C PHE A 116 8.75 -0.61 -1.78
N GLY A 117 9.97 -0.82 -2.24
CA GLY A 117 10.37 -2.12 -2.76
C GLY A 117 11.83 -2.27 -3.10
N GLU A 118 12.11 -3.41 -3.72
CA GLU A 118 13.43 -3.84 -4.15
C GLU A 118 13.34 -4.40 -5.58
N ASN A 119 14.29 -4.01 -6.42
CA ASN A 119 14.44 -4.48 -7.79
C ASN A 119 15.50 -5.59 -7.82
N PHE A 120 15.27 -6.61 -8.66
CA PHE A 120 16.14 -7.77 -8.80
C PHE A 120 16.47 -8.05 -10.26
N ASN A 121 17.72 -8.39 -10.53
CA ASN A 121 18.15 -8.82 -11.86
C ASN A 121 17.60 -10.22 -12.22
N SER A 122 17.86 -10.67 -13.45
CA SER A 122 17.44 -12.00 -13.94
C SER A 122 18.00 -13.19 -13.13
N LYS A 123 19.03 -12.96 -12.32
CA LYS A 123 19.64 -13.95 -11.43
C LYS A 123 19.03 -13.90 -10.02
N GLY A 124 18.06 -13.02 -9.74
CA GLY A 124 17.45 -12.85 -8.42
C GLY A 124 18.32 -12.08 -7.43
N GLU A 125 19.34 -11.36 -7.90
CA GLU A 125 20.19 -10.52 -7.05
C GLU A 125 19.60 -9.11 -6.96
N SER A 126 19.61 -8.55 -5.75
CA SER A 126 19.12 -7.19 -5.49
C SER A 126 20.03 -6.16 -6.15
N ILE A 127 19.45 -5.28 -6.95
CA ILE A 127 20.17 -4.25 -7.70
C ILE A 127 19.82 -2.83 -7.26
N ALA A 128 18.59 -2.60 -6.78
CA ALA A 128 18.17 -1.29 -6.31
C ALA A 128 17.02 -1.39 -5.30
N THR A 129 16.90 -0.37 -4.45
CA THR A 129 15.73 -0.17 -3.60
C THR A 129 15.00 1.10 -4.01
N PHE A 130 13.69 1.16 -3.81
CA PHE A 130 12.90 2.30 -4.22
C PHE A 130 11.77 2.64 -3.26
N GLU A 131 11.38 3.91 -3.29
CA GLU A 131 10.13 4.40 -2.72
C GLU A 131 9.39 5.18 -3.82
N LEU A 132 8.09 4.90 -3.96
CA LEU A 132 7.20 5.65 -4.82
C LEU A 132 6.49 6.70 -3.97
N GLN A 133 6.43 7.93 -4.49
CA GLN A 133 5.70 9.05 -3.91
C GLN A 133 4.46 9.33 -4.76
N PRO A 134 3.28 8.81 -4.39
CA PRO A 134 2.05 9.07 -5.12
C PRO A 134 1.67 10.55 -5.06
N TYR A 135 1.35 11.15 -6.21
CA TYR A 135 0.94 12.56 -6.30
C TYR A 135 -0.45 12.76 -6.92
N ARG A 136 -1.03 11.72 -7.54
CA ARG A 136 -2.40 11.77 -8.08
C ARG A 136 -3.06 10.39 -8.00
N TYR A 137 -4.26 10.31 -7.44
CA TYR A 137 -5.01 9.06 -7.29
C TYR A 137 -6.16 8.95 -8.30
N ASN A 138 -6.28 7.79 -8.93
CA ASN A 138 -7.19 7.54 -10.05
C ASN A 138 -7.94 6.21 -9.80
N ASN A 139 -9.12 6.22 -9.15
CA ASN A 139 -9.91 5.02 -8.82
C ASN A 139 -9.12 3.87 -8.14
N ASN A 140 -8.43 3.03 -8.92
CA ASN A 140 -7.61 1.91 -8.44
C ASN A 140 -6.11 2.06 -8.75
N GLY A 141 -5.68 3.23 -9.23
CA GLY A 141 -4.31 3.51 -9.60
C GLY A 141 -3.82 4.83 -9.04
N PHE A 142 -2.55 5.12 -9.26
CA PHE A 142 -1.97 6.41 -8.93
C PHE A 142 -0.80 6.76 -9.86
N ASN A 143 -0.59 8.05 -10.05
CA ASN A 143 0.65 8.56 -10.61
C ASN A 143 1.65 8.82 -9.49
N TYR A 144 2.92 8.56 -9.73
CA TYR A 144 3.96 8.64 -8.71
C TYR A 144 5.27 9.21 -9.27
N TRP A 145 6.04 9.82 -8.37
CA TRP A 145 7.47 10.02 -8.53
C TRP A 145 8.21 8.84 -7.90
N PHE A 146 9.41 8.54 -8.37
CA PHE A 146 10.27 7.55 -7.74
C PHE A 146 11.73 8.00 -7.74
N GLU A 147 12.46 7.52 -6.74
CA GLU A 147 13.92 7.54 -6.69
C GLU A 147 14.40 6.11 -6.41
N TRP A 148 15.27 5.61 -7.27
CA TRP A 148 15.96 4.33 -7.11
C TRP A 148 17.33 4.57 -6.51
N ILE A 149 17.66 3.81 -5.47
CA ILE A 149 19.00 3.78 -4.88
C ILE A 149 19.66 2.50 -5.38
N ILE A 150 20.60 2.65 -6.32
CA ILE A 150 21.30 1.54 -6.98
C ILE A 150 22.39 1.02 -6.04
N ARG A 151 22.47 -0.31 -5.89
CA ARG A 151 23.42 -0.95 -4.97
C ARG A 151 24.79 -1.25 -5.60
N THR A 152 24.90 -1.23 -6.92
CA THR A 152 26.11 -1.57 -7.66
C THR A 152 26.83 -0.31 -8.15
N GLY A 153 28.04 -0.06 -7.62
CA GLY A 153 28.92 1.05 -8.05
C GLY A 153 28.40 2.43 -7.65
N ASP A 154 29.11 3.15 -6.78
CA ASP A 154 28.92 4.57 -6.46
C ASP A 154 27.48 5.05 -6.19
N SER A 155 26.65 4.27 -5.49
CA SER A 155 25.34 4.71 -4.94
C SER A 155 24.54 5.64 -5.87
N GLU A 156 24.48 5.31 -7.15
CA GLU A 156 23.82 6.15 -8.14
C GLU A 156 22.33 6.22 -7.83
N ARG A 157 21.76 7.42 -8.05
CA ARG A 157 20.34 7.68 -7.86
C ARG A 157 19.70 7.88 -9.21
N GLN A 158 18.71 7.05 -9.51
CA GLN A 158 17.92 7.22 -10.71
C GLN A 158 16.53 7.72 -10.38
N ARG A 159 16.09 8.76 -11.08
CA ARG A 159 14.78 9.38 -10.84
C ARG A 159 13.82 9.19 -12.01
N GLY A 160 12.53 9.20 -11.69
CA GLY A 160 11.52 9.16 -12.71
C GLY A 160 10.11 9.37 -12.21
N PHE A 161 9.17 9.21 -13.13
CA PHE A 161 7.75 9.26 -12.86
C PHE A 161 7.03 8.15 -13.59
N GLY A 162 5.89 7.75 -13.08
CA GLY A 162 5.08 6.71 -13.68
C GLY A 162 3.63 6.76 -13.25
N ALA A 163 2.89 5.79 -13.75
CA ALA A 163 1.51 5.54 -13.37
C ALA A 163 1.29 4.03 -13.21
N CYS A 164 0.58 3.66 -12.14
CA CYS A 164 0.15 2.30 -11.86
C CYS A 164 -1.37 2.23 -11.84
N ASP A 165 -1.91 1.05 -12.13
CA ASP A 165 -3.31 0.69 -11.99
C ASP A 165 -3.40 -0.71 -11.37
N PHE A 166 -4.00 -0.79 -10.19
CA PHE A 166 -4.32 -2.05 -9.52
C PHE A 166 -5.68 -2.50 -10.02
N GLY A 167 -5.68 -3.31 -11.07
CA GLY A 167 -6.91 -3.74 -11.75
C GLY A 167 -7.92 -4.31 -10.76
N ALA A 168 -9.13 -3.76 -10.76
CA ALA A 168 -10.28 -4.47 -10.21
C ALA A 168 -10.67 -5.56 -11.21
N ILE A 169 -10.76 -6.81 -10.75
CA ILE A 169 -11.39 -7.88 -11.55
C ILE A 169 -12.79 -7.38 -11.90
N LYS A 170 -13.09 -7.28 -13.21
CA LYS A 170 -14.38 -6.78 -13.72
C LYS A 170 -15.61 -7.57 -13.23
N ASN A 171 -15.41 -8.74 -12.62
CA ASN A 171 -16.47 -9.61 -12.12
C ASN A 171 -16.21 -10.00 -10.64
N ASN A 172 -17.18 -9.71 -9.76
CA ASN A 172 -17.40 -10.25 -8.41
C ASN A 172 -16.59 -9.72 -7.21
N ASN A 173 -16.71 -8.43 -6.83
CA ASN A 173 -16.39 -7.94 -5.45
C ASN A 173 -15.05 -8.41 -4.86
N LYS A 174 -14.07 -8.74 -5.71
CA LYS A 174 -12.77 -9.26 -5.30
C LYS A 174 -11.77 -8.12 -5.22
N TYR A 175 -10.95 -8.15 -4.18
CA TYR A 175 -9.83 -7.24 -4.00
C TYR A 175 -8.88 -7.33 -5.22
N PRO A 176 -8.21 -6.23 -5.60
CA PRO A 176 -7.19 -6.27 -6.64
C PRO A 176 -6.15 -7.35 -6.34
N ASN A 177 -5.88 -8.18 -7.33
CA ASN A 177 -4.87 -9.23 -7.31
C ASN A 177 -3.83 -9.07 -8.41
N GLU A 178 -4.03 -8.12 -9.32
CA GLU A 178 -3.17 -7.80 -10.44
C GLU A 178 -2.96 -6.30 -10.49
N HIS A 179 -1.82 -5.89 -11.02
CA HIS A 179 -1.52 -4.51 -11.32
C HIS A 179 -0.64 -4.40 -12.55
N LYS A 180 -0.72 -3.25 -13.18
CA LYS A 180 0.07 -2.90 -14.35
C LYS A 180 0.42 -1.43 -14.29
N GLY A 181 1.45 -1.05 -15.01
CA GLY A 181 1.79 0.35 -15.13
C GLY A 181 2.93 0.58 -16.07
N HIS A 182 3.38 1.83 -16.06
CA HIS A 182 4.51 2.27 -16.83
C HIS A 182 5.25 3.37 -16.08
N PHE A 183 6.52 3.51 -16.39
CA PHE A 183 7.32 4.60 -15.88
C PHE A 183 8.36 5.06 -16.89
N ARG A 184 8.80 6.30 -16.72
CA ARG A 184 9.90 6.89 -17.46
C ARG A 184 11.03 7.20 -16.50
N ALA A 185 12.19 6.61 -16.76
CA ALA A 185 13.42 6.98 -16.07
C ALA A 185 14.01 8.22 -16.77
N LEU A 186 14.22 9.31 -16.03
CA LEU A 186 14.62 10.60 -16.59
C LEU A 186 16.00 10.53 -17.22
N ASP A 187 16.93 9.90 -16.53
CA ASP A 187 18.36 9.86 -16.89
C ASP A 187 18.59 9.08 -18.18
N GLN A 188 17.87 7.97 -18.38
CA GLN A 188 17.97 7.12 -19.57
C GLN A 188 17.04 7.57 -20.70
N LYS A 189 16.08 8.48 -20.43
CA LYS A 189 14.97 8.85 -21.33
C LYS A 189 14.16 7.64 -21.85
N LYS A 190 14.24 6.48 -21.20
CA LYS A 190 13.55 5.24 -21.58
C LYS A 190 12.19 5.12 -20.91
N HIS A 191 11.28 4.46 -21.61
CA HIS A 191 9.94 4.14 -21.14
C HIS A 191 9.83 2.64 -20.91
N PHE A 192 9.37 2.26 -19.72
CA PHE A 192 9.22 0.88 -19.31
C PHE A 192 7.77 0.60 -18.94
N SER A 193 7.34 -0.63 -19.17
CA SER A 193 6.07 -1.15 -18.68
C SER A 193 6.32 -2.20 -17.62
N TYR A 194 5.36 -2.42 -16.75
CA TYR A 194 5.42 -3.52 -15.79
C TYR A 194 4.05 -4.12 -15.57
N GLU A 195 4.06 -5.40 -15.24
CA GLU A 195 2.87 -6.18 -14.92
C GLU A 195 3.18 -7.14 -13.78
N GLY A 196 2.23 -7.28 -12.87
CA GLY A 196 2.44 -8.11 -11.71
C GLY A 196 1.18 -8.44 -10.94
N LYS A 197 1.38 -9.18 -9.85
CA LYS A 197 0.30 -9.74 -9.05
C LYS A 197 0.57 -9.64 -7.56
N LYS A 198 -0.50 -9.72 -6.79
CA LYS A 198 -0.43 -9.78 -5.33
C LYS A 198 0.06 -11.15 -4.90
N LEU A 199 0.99 -11.17 -3.94
CA LEU A 199 1.50 -12.41 -3.38
C LEU A 199 0.55 -12.98 -2.33
N ILE A 200 0.41 -14.31 -2.35
CA ILE A 200 -0.26 -15.04 -1.28
C ILE A 200 0.72 -15.33 -0.14
N LYS A 201 0.21 -15.70 1.03
CA LYS A 201 1.01 -15.91 2.25
C LYS A 201 2.19 -16.87 2.04
N THR A 202 1.99 -17.94 1.27
CA THR A 202 3.04 -18.94 0.97
C THR A 202 4.15 -18.36 0.10
N ASP A 203 3.83 -17.48 -0.85
CA ASP A 203 4.84 -16.83 -1.69
C ASP A 203 5.64 -15.80 -0.88
N VAL A 204 4.97 -15.05 0.00
CA VAL A 204 5.65 -14.12 0.92
C VAL A 204 6.60 -14.86 1.86
N GLN A 205 6.25 -16.05 2.33
CA GLN A 205 7.15 -16.87 3.13
C GLN A 205 8.43 -17.27 2.38
N LYS A 206 8.32 -17.59 1.07
CA LYS A 206 9.49 -17.90 0.22
C LYS A 206 10.44 -16.71 0.08
N LEU A 207 9.91 -15.48 0.10
CA LEU A 207 10.73 -14.26 0.00
C LEU A 207 11.58 -13.99 1.25
N ASN A 208 11.27 -14.62 2.39
CA ASN A 208 11.96 -14.39 3.66
C ASN A 208 13.12 -15.36 3.92
N GLN A 209 13.39 -16.30 3.01
CA GLN A 209 14.37 -17.36 3.19
C GLN A 209 15.27 -17.48 1.96
N GLU A 210 16.58 -17.33 2.15
CA GLU A 210 17.57 -17.74 1.14
C GLU A 210 17.84 -19.24 1.28
N PRO A 211 17.99 -20.00 0.18
CA PRO A 211 18.05 -19.59 -1.23
C PRO A 211 16.69 -19.49 -1.95
N SER A 212 15.59 -19.82 -1.25
CA SER A 212 14.25 -19.93 -1.84
C SER A 212 13.75 -18.61 -2.48
N LYS A 213 14.16 -17.45 -1.95
CA LYS A 213 13.89 -16.14 -2.56
C LYS A 213 14.49 -16.06 -3.97
N LYS A 214 15.79 -16.34 -4.10
CA LYS A 214 16.51 -16.28 -5.40
C LYS A 214 15.87 -17.19 -6.43
N GLU A 215 15.56 -18.42 -6.05
CA GLU A 215 14.89 -19.40 -6.92
C GLU A 215 13.50 -18.93 -7.37
N PHE A 216 12.69 -18.45 -6.42
CA PHE A 216 11.35 -17.94 -6.70
C PHE A 216 11.36 -16.77 -7.70
N LEU A 217 12.28 -15.82 -7.53
CA LEU A 217 12.44 -14.67 -8.44
C LEU A 217 12.89 -15.10 -9.84
N CYS A 218 13.89 -16.00 -9.91
CA CYS A 218 14.38 -16.56 -11.17
C CYS A 218 13.30 -17.33 -11.93
N GLU A 219 12.47 -18.10 -11.23
CA GLU A 219 11.34 -18.79 -11.86
C GLU A 219 10.27 -17.82 -12.34
N TYR A 220 9.99 -16.77 -11.56
CA TYR A 220 8.96 -15.80 -11.90
C TYR A 220 9.26 -15.06 -13.20
N ILE A 221 10.49 -14.56 -13.36
CA ILE A 221 10.90 -13.86 -14.58
C ILE A 221 10.85 -14.78 -15.81
N LYS A 222 11.31 -16.03 -15.67
CA LYS A 222 11.27 -17.03 -16.75
C LYS A 222 9.86 -17.36 -17.18
N LYS A 223 8.95 -17.60 -16.22
CA LYS A 223 7.54 -17.88 -16.48
C LYS A 223 6.86 -16.68 -17.16
N PHE A 224 7.14 -15.46 -16.70
CA PHE A 224 6.61 -14.23 -17.30
C PHE A 224 7.12 -14.03 -18.73
N ALA A 225 8.43 -14.17 -18.96
CA ALA A 225 9.05 -14.01 -20.27
C ALA A 225 8.52 -15.04 -21.27
N GLY A 226 8.51 -16.33 -20.90
CA GLY A 226 8.01 -17.40 -21.75
C GLY A 226 6.53 -17.28 -22.10
N LYS A 227 5.68 -16.86 -21.14
CA LYS A 227 4.24 -16.64 -21.38
C LYS A 227 3.98 -15.53 -22.40
N ASN A 228 4.79 -14.47 -22.38
CA ASN A 228 4.57 -13.28 -23.19
C ASN A 228 5.42 -13.24 -24.48
N GLY A 229 6.25 -14.27 -24.71
CA GLY A 229 7.17 -14.29 -25.85
C GLY A 229 8.23 -13.19 -25.78
N PHE A 230 8.70 -12.89 -24.56
CA PHE A 230 9.77 -11.94 -24.32
C PHE A 230 11.10 -12.64 -24.07
N GLU A 231 12.19 -11.98 -24.44
CA GLU A 231 13.54 -12.40 -24.10
C GLU A 231 13.94 -11.79 -22.73
N ILE A 232 14.84 -12.47 -22.01
CA ILE A 232 15.35 -11.97 -20.73
C ILE A 232 16.64 -11.20 -21.02
N ASP A 233 16.63 -9.90 -20.73
CA ASP A 233 17.84 -9.08 -20.83
C ASP A 233 18.69 -9.30 -19.56
N HIS A 234 19.86 -9.91 -19.75
CA HIS A 234 20.80 -10.20 -18.67
C HIS A 234 21.69 -9.00 -18.30
N ASN A 235 21.67 -7.92 -19.09
CA ASN A 235 22.56 -6.79 -18.95
C ASN A 235 21.85 -5.55 -18.38
N ILE A 236 21.08 -5.74 -17.30
CA ILE A 236 20.32 -4.63 -16.72
C ILE A 236 21.23 -3.54 -16.13
N GLU A 237 22.44 -3.90 -15.70
CA GLU A 237 23.43 -2.96 -15.17
C GLU A 237 23.78 -1.87 -16.20
N SER A 238 23.79 -2.20 -17.50
CA SER A 238 23.99 -1.20 -18.56
C SER A 238 22.91 -0.12 -18.63
N TYR A 239 21.71 -0.42 -18.12
CA TYR A 239 20.65 0.59 -18.03
C TYR A 239 20.97 1.54 -16.88
N PHE A 240 21.32 1.02 -15.71
CA PHE A 240 21.60 1.83 -14.53
C PHE A 240 22.88 2.68 -14.66
N LEU A 241 23.95 2.12 -15.22
CA LEU A 241 25.29 2.72 -15.25
C LEU A 241 25.57 3.62 -16.48
N SER A 242 24.57 3.88 -17.32
CA SER A 242 24.75 4.70 -18.52
C SER A 242 24.45 6.18 -18.26
N ASN A 243 25.31 6.85 -17.47
CA ASN A 243 25.47 8.32 -17.48
C ASN A 243 26.76 8.76 -16.77
N THR A 244 27.92 8.34 -17.26
CA THR A 244 29.22 8.87 -16.82
C THR A 244 29.93 9.74 -17.86
N ASP A 245 29.23 10.28 -18.87
CA ASP A 245 29.80 11.27 -19.79
C ASP A 245 28.81 12.40 -20.11
N VAL A 246 28.65 13.36 -19.18
CA VAL A 246 28.35 14.78 -19.48
C VAL A 246 29.07 15.67 -18.48
#